data_AF-A0A915YQF4-F1
#
_entry.id   AF-A0A915YQF4-F1
#
_cell.length_a   1.000
_cell.length_b   1.000
_cell.length_c   1.000
_cell.angle_alpha   90.00
_cell.angle_beta   90.00
_cell.angle_gamma   90.00
#
_symmetry.space_group_name_H-M   'P 1'
#
loop_
_entity.id
_entity.type
_entity.pdbx_description
1 polymer ?
#
loop_
_entity_poly.entity_id
_entity_poly.type
_entity_poly.pdbx_seq_one_letter_code
_entity_poly.pdbx_strand_id
1 'polypeptide(L)'
;MQRLPTKIYKGNLLASTVRKTILQTEPKNKEISFDLPIMDKKLWTSMPRNAKDQDTNLRRAVYRFSSVIRPTDNILRLVYASKPQYTTSDQFQAWLQLEQTILNTRALALDAFSFINDLR
;
A
#
# COMPACT_ATOMS: atom_id res chain seq x y z
N MET A 1 -13.24 -10.22 -19.15
CA MET A 1 -12.90 -10.14 -17.71
C MET A 1 -13.13 -11.52 -17.09
N GLN A 2 -12.07 -12.27 -16.78
CA GLN A 2 -12.19 -13.57 -16.09
C GLN A 2 -12.79 -13.33 -14.70
N ARG A 3 -13.87 -14.06 -14.38
CA ARG A 3 -14.49 -14.03 -13.05
C ARG A 3 -13.52 -14.68 -12.07
N LEU A 4 -12.93 -13.89 -11.19
CA LEU A 4 -12.11 -14.38 -10.08
C LEU A 4 -12.93 -15.43 -9.28
N PRO A 5 -12.34 -16.59 -8.92
CA PRO A 5 -13.05 -17.67 -8.26
C PRO A 5 -13.40 -17.28 -6.81
N THR A 6 -14.53 -16.61 -6.62
CA THR A 6 -15.04 -16.11 -5.32
C THR A 6 -15.29 -17.22 -4.29
N LYS A 7 -15.48 -18.48 -4.73
CA LYS A 7 -15.66 -19.63 -3.83
C LYS A 7 -14.39 -20.01 -3.06
N ILE A 8 -13.19 -19.84 -3.63
CA ILE A 8 -11.92 -20.19 -2.97
C ILE A 8 -11.68 -19.25 -1.76
N TYR A 9 -12.04 -17.97 -1.91
CA TYR A 9 -11.85 -16.96 -0.88
C TYR A 9 -12.73 -17.16 0.35
N LYS A 10 -13.91 -17.79 0.24
CA LYS A 10 -14.79 -17.99 1.40
C LYS A 10 -14.27 -19.02 2.42
N GLY A 11 -13.53 -20.03 1.97
CA GLY A 11 -13.05 -21.13 2.83
C GLY A 11 -11.84 -20.78 3.69
N ASN A 12 -10.97 -19.88 3.22
CA ASN A 12 -9.70 -19.53 3.88
C ASN A 12 -9.71 -18.11 4.50
N LEU A 13 -10.89 -17.53 4.68
CA LEU A 13 -11.02 -16.22 5.32
C LEU A 13 -10.70 -16.33 6.80
N LEU A 14 -9.69 -15.58 7.24
CA LEU A 14 -9.40 -15.38 8.66
C LEU A 14 -10.67 -14.99 9.43
N ALA A 15 -10.75 -15.49 10.66
CA ALA A 15 -11.81 -15.12 11.59
C ALA A 15 -11.94 -13.59 11.68
N SER A 16 -13.18 -13.11 11.76
CA SER A 16 -13.50 -11.67 11.76
C SER A 16 -12.74 -10.90 12.84
N THR A 17 -12.54 -11.52 14.00
CA THR A 17 -11.76 -10.99 15.13
C THR A 17 -10.30 -10.76 14.78
N VAL A 18 -9.63 -11.76 14.19
CA VAL A 18 -8.22 -11.67 13.77
C VAL A 18 -8.04 -10.57 12.71
N ARG A 19 -8.96 -10.47 11.75
CA ARG A 19 -8.95 -9.40 10.74
C ARG A 19 -9.08 -8.02 11.37
N LYS A 20 -9.97 -7.84 12.35
CA LYS A 20 -10.12 -6.57 13.07
C LYS A 20 -8.85 -6.20 13.84
N THR A 21 -8.22 -7.15 14.53
CA THR A 21 -6.97 -6.91 15.27
C THR A 21 -5.87 -6.41 14.33
N ILE A 22 -5.63 -7.11 13.21
CA ILE A 22 -4.61 -6.72 12.22
C ILE A 22 -4.85 -5.30 11.69
N LEU A 23 -6.11 -4.92 11.47
CA LEU A 23 -6.48 -3.59 10.96
C LEU A 23 -6.45 -2.48 12.02
N GLN A 24 -6.49 -2.83 13.32
CA GLN A 24 -6.58 -1.87 14.43
C GLN A 24 -5.25 -1.61 15.13
N THR A 25 -4.27 -2.53 15.06
CA THR A 25 -2.95 -2.37 15.70
C THR A 25 -2.03 -1.39 14.97
N GLU A 26 -2.36 -1.00 13.73
CA GLU A 26 -1.52 -0.17 12.87
C GLU A 26 -2.02 1.29 12.83
N PRO A 27 -1.17 2.31 13.06
CA PRO A 27 -1.55 3.72 12.99
C PRO A 27 -2.20 4.07 11.65
N LYS A 28 -3.29 4.84 11.71
CA LYS A 28 -4.06 5.18 10.51
C LYS A 28 -3.28 6.22 9.70
N ASN A 29 -3.32 6.14 8.37
CA ASN A 29 -2.63 7.12 7.50
C ASN A 29 -2.99 8.59 7.81
N LYS A 30 -4.17 8.84 8.39
CA LYS A 30 -4.61 10.16 8.87
C LYS A 30 -3.75 10.76 10.00
N GLU A 31 -2.93 9.93 10.66
CA GLU A 31 -2.05 10.33 11.78
C GLU A 31 -0.65 10.73 11.31
N ILE A 32 -0.34 10.58 10.02
CA ILE A 32 0.93 10.99 9.43
C ILE A 32 0.78 12.45 8.97
N SER A 33 1.51 13.38 9.61
CA SER A 33 1.57 14.77 9.16
C SER A 33 2.50 14.90 7.95
N PHE A 34 2.01 15.57 6.92
CA PHE A 34 2.77 15.95 5.72
C PHE A 34 3.02 17.46 5.66
N ASP A 35 2.80 18.15 6.78
CA ASP A 35 3.12 19.56 6.89
C ASP A 35 4.63 19.76 6.77
N LEU A 36 5.00 20.87 6.13
CA LEU A 36 6.41 21.21 6.00
C LEU A 36 7.04 21.47 7.38
N PRO A 37 8.26 20.96 7.61
CA PRO A 37 9.14 21.48 8.63
C PRO A 37 9.28 23.00 8.53
N ILE A 38 9.52 23.67 9.65
CA ILE A 38 9.59 25.14 9.72
C ILE A 38 10.66 25.72 8.78
N MET A 39 11.77 25.00 8.57
CA MET A 39 12.84 25.39 7.64
C MET A 39 12.37 25.43 6.18
N ASP A 40 11.58 24.42 5.78
CA ASP A 40 11.02 24.32 4.43
C ASP A 40 9.97 25.40 4.16
N LYS A 41 9.30 25.93 5.18
CA LYS A 41 8.33 27.03 5.00
C LYS A 41 9.00 28.33 4.56
N LYS A 42 10.21 28.64 5.01
CA LYS A 42 10.96 29.85 4.59
C LYS A 42 11.42 29.71 3.13
N LEU A 43 11.99 28.55 2.79
CA LEU A 43 12.36 28.18 1.43
C LEU A 43 11.16 28.20 0.48
N TRP A 44 10.02 27.69 0.96
CA TRP A 44 8.75 27.75 0.26
C TRP A 44 8.37 29.20 -0.05
N THR A 45 8.40 30.12 0.93
CA THR A 45 7.99 31.51 0.66
C THR A 45 8.80 32.17 -0.45
N SER A 46 10.11 31.95 -0.50
CA SER A 46 11.02 32.48 -1.54
C SER A 46 10.90 31.78 -2.90
N MET A 47 10.25 30.63 -2.98
CA MET A 47 10.22 29.81 -4.19
C MET A 47 9.28 30.43 -5.26
N PRO A 48 9.67 30.40 -6.56
CA PRO A 48 8.81 30.87 -7.65
C PRO A 48 7.54 29.99 -7.75
N ARG A 49 6.46 30.59 -8.25
CA ARG A 49 5.12 29.96 -8.26
C ARG A 49 5.10 28.58 -8.95
N ASN A 50 5.78 28.45 -10.08
CA ASN A 50 5.84 27.19 -10.83
C ASN A 50 6.50 26.06 -10.01
N ALA A 51 7.57 26.38 -9.26
CA ALA A 51 8.25 25.41 -8.42
C ALA A 51 7.41 25.03 -7.18
N LYS A 52 6.63 25.97 -6.62
CA LYS A 52 5.62 25.66 -5.58
C LYS A 52 4.55 24.70 -6.10
N ASP A 53 4.03 24.95 -7.30
CA ASP A 53 2.99 24.09 -7.88
C ASP A 53 3.53 22.68 -8.17
N GLN A 54 4.76 22.57 -8.68
CA GLN A 54 5.45 21.29 -8.89
C GLN A 54 5.67 20.53 -7.59
N ASP A 55 6.23 21.17 -6.56
CA ASP A 55 6.46 20.51 -5.27
C ASP A 55 5.13 20.12 -4.58
N THR A 56 4.07 20.94 -4.69
CA THR A 56 2.73 20.56 -4.20
C THR A 56 2.24 19.28 -4.88
N ASN A 57 2.43 19.16 -6.19
CA ASN A 57 2.04 17.97 -6.95
C ASN A 57 2.88 16.75 -6.55
N LEU A 58 4.19 16.92 -6.38
CA LEU A 58 5.08 15.85 -5.90
C LEU A 58 4.65 15.37 -4.53
N ARG A 59 4.38 16.26 -3.57
CA ARG A 59 3.90 15.87 -2.22
C ARG A 59 2.58 15.13 -2.25
N ARG A 60 1.64 15.54 -3.11
CA ARG A 60 0.38 14.81 -3.29
C ARG A 60 0.63 13.40 -3.83
N ALA A 61 1.57 13.25 -4.77
CA ALA A 61 1.95 11.95 -5.29
C ALA A 61 2.62 11.09 -4.20
N VAL A 62 3.60 11.65 -3.47
CA VAL A 62 4.24 11.02 -2.29
C VAL A 62 3.18 10.50 -1.32
N TYR A 63 2.21 11.34 -0.93
CA TYR A 63 1.13 10.97 -0.03
C TYR A 63 0.32 9.77 -0.56
N ARG A 64 -0.07 9.81 -1.84
CA ARG A 64 -0.88 8.74 -2.45
C ARG A 64 -0.11 7.42 -2.42
N PHE A 65 1.13 7.40 -2.89
CA PHE A 65 1.93 6.18 -2.92
C PHE A 65 2.28 5.68 -1.52
N SER A 66 2.70 6.56 -0.60
CA SER A 66 2.99 6.17 0.80
C SER A 66 1.75 5.62 1.49
N SER A 67 0.58 6.20 1.24
CA SER A 67 -0.68 5.76 1.85
C SER A 67 -1.13 4.37 1.40
N VAL A 68 -0.67 3.89 0.23
CA VAL A 68 -1.03 2.58 -0.33
C VAL A 68 -0.13 1.46 0.20
N ILE A 69 1.11 1.76 0.65
CA ILE A 69 2.04 0.75 1.15
C ILE A 69 1.45 -0.02 2.33
N ARG A 70 0.93 0.68 3.34
CA ARG A 70 0.42 0.05 4.57
C ARG A 70 -0.82 -0.83 4.33
N PRO A 71 -1.85 -0.41 3.58
CA PRO A 71 -2.92 -1.31 3.15
C PRO A 71 -2.41 -2.54 2.41
N THR A 72 -1.43 -2.38 1.52
CA THR A 72 -0.82 -3.50 0.77
C THR A 72 -0.12 -4.49 1.71
N ASP A 73 0.63 -3.99 2.69
CA ASP A 73 1.29 -4.81 3.71
C ASP A 73 0.27 -5.57 4.57
N ASN A 74 -0.83 -4.94 4.95
CA ASN A 74 -1.91 -5.60 5.68
C ASN A 74 -2.59 -6.69 4.86
N ILE A 75 -2.85 -6.43 3.56
CA ILE A 75 -3.40 -7.44 2.65
C ILE A 75 -2.41 -8.61 2.53
N LEU A 76 -1.12 -8.35 2.41
CA LEU A 76 -0.09 -9.39 2.33
C LEU A 76 -0.07 -10.27 3.59
N ARG A 77 -0.17 -9.67 4.79
CA ARG A 77 -0.33 -10.42 6.06
C ARG A 77 -1.56 -11.32 6.04
N LEU A 78 -2.69 -10.83 5.54
CA LEU A 78 -3.93 -11.63 5.41
C LEU A 78 -3.77 -12.78 4.41
N VAL A 79 -3.05 -12.55 3.31
CA VAL A 79 -2.76 -13.60 2.32
C VAL A 79 -1.87 -14.67 2.94
N TYR A 80 -0.80 -14.30 3.63
CA TYR A 80 0.04 -15.28 4.33
C TYR A 80 -0.70 -16.10 5.37
N ALA A 81 -1.59 -15.47 6.12
CA ALA A 81 -2.40 -16.16 7.12
C ALA A 81 -3.50 -17.06 6.51
N SER A 82 -3.82 -16.90 5.22
CA SER A 82 -4.79 -17.73 4.48
C SER A 82 -4.13 -18.80 3.61
N LYS A 83 -2.83 -19.04 3.79
CA LYS A 83 -2.06 -20.04 3.03
C LYS A 83 -2.70 -21.43 3.16
N PRO A 84 -3.08 -22.07 2.03
CA PRO A 84 -3.61 -23.43 2.04
C PRO A 84 -2.59 -24.45 2.56
N GLN A 85 -3.07 -25.48 3.27
CA GLN A 85 -2.21 -26.55 3.81
C GLN A 85 -1.67 -27.48 2.72
N TYR A 86 -2.44 -27.70 1.64
CA TYR A 86 -2.09 -28.63 0.56
C TYR A 86 -1.55 -27.88 -0.67
N THR A 87 -0.30 -28.15 -1.02
CA THR A 87 0.46 -27.48 -2.10
C THR A 87 0.05 -27.90 -3.52
N THR A 88 -0.62 -29.05 -3.67
CA THR A 88 -1.09 -29.57 -4.98
C THR A 88 -2.50 -29.14 -5.35
N SER A 89 -3.17 -28.37 -4.49
CA SER A 89 -4.56 -27.95 -4.73
C SER A 89 -4.64 -26.74 -5.68
N ASP A 90 -5.71 -26.66 -6.47
CA ASP A 90 -6.05 -25.45 -7.25
C ASP A 90 -6.10 -24.19 -6.36
N GLN A 91 -6.43 -24.37 -5.09
CA GLN A 91 -6.44 -23.29 -4.09
C GLN A 91 -5.03 -22.76 -3.82
N PHE A 92 -4.02 -23.62 -3.80
CA PHE A 92 -2.62 -23.20 -3.64
C PHE A 92 -2.12 -22.41 -4.84
N GLN A 93 -2.47 -22.83 -6.06
CA GLN A 93 -2.13 -22.07 -7.27
C GLN A 93 -2.81 -20.69 -7.30
N ALA A 94 -4.10 -20.63 -6.92
CA ALA A 94 -4.80 -19.35 -6.78
C ALA A 94 -4.19 -18.46 -5.69
N TRP A 95 -3.76 -19.05 -4.57
CA TRP A 95 -3.07 -18.33 -3.49
C TRP A 95 -1.72 -17.77 -3.95
N LEU A 96 -0.92 -18.55 -4.69
CA LEU A 96 0.37 -18.13 -5.23
C LEU A 96 0.21 -16.94 -6.20
N GLN A 97 -0.79 -16.98 -7.08
CA GLN A 97 -1.09 -15.88 -7.99
C GLN A 97 -1.50 -14.60 -7.24
N LEU A 98 -2.30 -14.75 -6.18
CA LEU A 98 -2.71 -13.63 -5.34
C LEU A 98 -1.51 -13.02 -4.60
N GLU A 99 -0.67 -13.84 -3.98
CA GLU A 99 0.57 -13.43 -3.32
C GLU A 99 1.45 -12.63 -4.29
N GLN A 100 1.75 -13.20 -5.46
CA GLN A 100 2.60 -12.54 -6.45
C GLN A 100 2.02 -11.21 -6.93
N THR A 101 0.70 -11.14 -7.12
CA THR A 101 0.02 -9.90 -7.54
C THR A 101 0.19 -8.79 -6.49
N ILE A 102 0.06 -9.13 -5.21
CA ILE A 102 0.23 -8.17 -4.12
C ILE A 102 1.68 -7.74 -3.98
N LEU A 103 2.63 -8.68 -4.09
CA LEU A 103 4.07 -8.38 -4.07
C LEU A 103 4.47 -7.45 -5.22
N ASN A 104 3.99 -7.72 -6.44
CA ASN A 104 4.21 -6.86 -7.61
C ASN A 104 3.61 -5.47 -7.40
N THR A 105 2.38 -5.40 -6.85
CA THR A 105 1.73 -4.11 -6.55
C THR A 105 2.52 -3.30 -5.53
N ARG A 106 3.05 -3.97 -4.49
CA ARG A 106 3.90 -3.35 -3.48
C ARG A 106 5.20 -2.81 -4.08
N ALA A 107 5.87 -3.61 -4.91
CA ALA A 107 7.10 -3.21 -5.59
C ALA A 107 6.87 -1.97 -6.47
N LEU A 108 5.83 -1.98 -7.30
CA LEU A 108 5.48 -0.83 -8.15
C LEU A 108 5.19 0.44 -7.33
N ALA A 109 4.51 0.32 -6.18
CA ALA A 109 4.24 1.46 -5.32
C ALA A 109 5.53 2.02 -4.67
N LEU A 110 6.48 1.15 -4.31
CA LEU A 110 7.79 1.55 -3.78
C LEU A 110 8.67 2.17 -4.87
N ASP A 111 8.68 1.61 -6.08
CA ASP A 111 9.40 2.17 -7.23
C ASP A 111 8.89 3.56 -7.58
N ALA A 112 7.56 3.74 -7.62
CA ALA A 112 6.95 5.05 -7.83
C ALA A 112 7.34 6.04 -6.72
N PHE A 113 7.38 5.58 -5.46
CA PHE A 113 7.81 6.40 -4.33
C PHE A 113 9.30 6.81 -4.45
N SER A 114 10.17 5.88 -4.85
CA SER A 114 11.58 6.14 -5.10
C SER A 114 11.77 7.18 -6.20
N PHE A 115 11.11 6.98 -7.36
CA PHE A 115 11.17 7.91 -8.48
C PHE A 115 10.72 9.32 -8.11
N ILE A 116 9.66 9.45 -7.30
CA ILE A 116 9.20 10.76 -6.83
C ILE A 116 10.21 11.42 -5.89
N ASN A 117 10.91 10.65 -5.06
CA ASN A 117 11.98 11.18 -4.22
C ASN A 117 13.18 11.65 -5.06
N ASP A 118 13.51 10.97 -6.16
CA ASP A 118 14.58 11.39 -7.08
C ASP A 118 14.23 12.69 -7.83
N LEU A 119 12.93 12.96 -8.04
CA LEU A 119 12.43 14.18 -8.68
C LEU A 119 12.38 15.40 -7.75
N ARG A 120 12.52 15.20 -6.44
CA ARG A 120 12.40 16.25 -5.43
C ARG A 120 13.75 16.85 -5.09
#